data_AF-A0A941XE85-F1
#
_entry.id   AF-A0A941XE85-F1
#
_cell.length_a   1.000
_cell.length_b   1.000
_cell.length_c   1.000
_cell.angle_alpha   90.00
_cell.angle_beta   90.00
_cell.angle_gamma   90.00
#
_symmetry.space_group_name_H-M   'P 1'
#
loop_
_entity.id
_entity.type
_entity.pdbx_description
1 polymer ?
#
loop_
_entity_poly.entity_id
_entity_poly.type
_entity_poly.pdbx_seq_one_letter_code
_entity_poly.pdbx_strand_id
1 'polypeptide(L)'
;MKMRSVVSAMLALSLACLPLLTQAEEEIPTIVTVVPAPDQTKAERPACFPDPADQYIALPETENFALNKEVISGAHTDVYVSRNVNDGKTDTYWESKGFPAEMLIVLGETHTISTVAVCLNPSAIWEARIQEITVLVSQDGENFTEVAPATQYQFDPATGNRIRIDFDSVEASFVKVVFTMNSASRTDGAQAAEICVY
;
A
#
# COMPACT_ATOMS: atom_id res chain seq x y z
N MET A 1 -38.36 -59.48 -64.20
CA MET A 1 -39.49 -58.97 -65.01
C MET A 1 -40.46 -58.23 -64.08
N LYS A 2 -40.92 -57.06 -64.50
CA LYS A 2 -41.64 -56.03 -63.73
C LYS A 2 -43.06 -56.43 -63.28
N MET A 3 -43.45 -55.79 -62.17
CA MET A 3 -44.77 -55.20 -61.80
C MET A 3 -46.08 -55.91 -62.14
N ARG A 4 -46.88 -56.13 -61.09
CA ARG A 4 -48.35 -56.16 -60.99
C ARG A 4 -48.69 -55.73 -59.55
N SER A 5 -49.77 -55.07 -59.13
CA SER A 5 -51.03 -54.46 -59.61
C SER A 5 -51.49 -53.64 -58.37
N VAL A 6 -51.98 -52.40 -58.45
CA VAL A 6 -53.29 -51.92 -58.91
C VAL A 6 -54.48 -52.46 -58.08
N VAL A 7 -55.08 -51.52 -57.32
CA VAL A 7 -56.51 -51.32 -56.95
C VAL A 7 -57.13 -52.17 -55.82
N SER A 8 -57.62 -51.49 -54.77
CA SER A 8 -59.05 -51.38 -54.35
C SER A 8 -59.12 -50.87 -52.90
N ALA A 9 -59.52 -49.62 -52.63
CA ALA A 9 -60.91 -49.13 -52.52
C ALA A 9 -61.63 -49.64 -51.25
N MET A 10 -61.78 -48.78 -50.24
CA MET A 10 -63.07 -48.57 -49.57
C MET A 10 -63.07 -47.32 -48.68
N LEU A 11 -64.10 -46.52 -48.90
CA LEU A 11 -64.47 -45.28 -48.22
C LEU A 11 -65.15 -45.63 -46.88
N ALA A 12 -64.76 -44.99 -45.78
CA ALA A 12 -65.60 -44.87 -44.60
C ALA A 12 -65.36 -43.52 -43.92
N LEU A 13 -66.40 -42.70 -43.96
CA LEU A 13 -66.51 -41.39 -43.36
C LEU A 13 -66.58 -41.57 -41.83
N SER A 14 -65.65 -40.99 -41.07
CA SER A 14 -65.84 -40.77 -39.64
C SER A 14 -65.51 -39.32 -39.29
N LEU A 15 -66.58 -38.59 -38.96
CA LEU A 15 -66.55 -37.25 -38.41
C LEU A 15 -66.20 -37.39 -36.92
N ALA A 16 -64.97 -37.06 -36.54
CA ALA A 16 -64.57 -36.97 -35.15
C ALA A 16 -63.88 -35.63 -34.91
N CYS A 17 -64.49 -34.86 -34.01
CA CYS A 17 -64.11 -33.54 -33.51
C CYS A 17 -62.61 -33.46 -33.19
N LEU A 18 -61.86 -32.56 -33.85
CA LEU A 18 -60.52 -32.20 -33.39
C LEU A 18 -60.65 -31.34 -32.13
N PRO A 19 -60.08 -31.72 -30.98
CA PRO A 19 -59.88 -30.76 -29.92
C PRO A 19 -58.88 -29.72 -30.40
N LEU A 20 -59.30 -28.45 -30.43
CA LEU A 20 -58.41 -27.31 -30.58
C LEU A 20 -57.46 -27.34 -29.35
N LEU A 21 -56.25 -27.85 -29.51
CA LEU A 21 -55.20 -27.65 -28.50
C LEU A 21 -54.85 -26.16 -28.56
N THR A 22 -55.43 -25.38 -27.67
CA THR A 22 -54.91 -24.07 -27.32
C THR A 22 -53.57 -24.32 -26.64
N GLN A 23 -52.49 -24.08 -27.37
CA GLN A 23 -51.15 -24.10 -26.80
C GLN A 23 -51.06 -22.88 -25.88
N ALA A 24 -51.16 -23.11 -24.57
CA ALA A 24 -50.87 -22.06 -23.58
C ALA A 24 -49.38 -21.76 -23.68
N GLU A 25 -49.04 -20.60 -24.23
CA GLU A 25 -47.68 -20.06 -24.18
C GLU A 25 -47.39 -19.74 -22.71
N GLU A 26 -46.59 -20.60 -22.07
CA GLU A 26 -46.11 -20.37 -20.71
C GLU A 26 -45.04 -19.27 -20.78
N GLU A 27 -45.45 -18.01 -20.58
CA GLU A 27 -44.52 -16.89 -20.44
C GLU A 27 -43.65 -17.10 -19.20
N ILE A 28 -42.39 -17.43 -19.41
CA ILE A 28 -41.39 -17.44 -18.34
C ILE A 28 -41.20 -15.98 -17.90
N PRO A 29 -41.54 -15.61 -16.64
CA PRO A 29 -41.40 -14.24 -16.21
C PRO A 29 -39.93 -13.85 -16.23
N THR A 30 -39.59 -12.91 -17.11
CA THR A 30 -38.26 -12.32 -17.16
C THR A 30 -38.11 -11.40 -15.93
N ILE A 31 -37.60 -11.94 -14.81
CA ILE A 31 -37.20 -11.15 -13.65
C ILE A 31 -35.83 -10.55 -13.96
N VAL A 32 -35.82 -9.50 -14.78
CA VAL A 32 -34.64 -8.66 -14.98
C VAL A 32 -34.86 -7.38 -14.20
N THR A 33 -34.22 -7.28 -13.04
CA THR A 33 -34.12 -6.02 -12.33
C THR A 33 -33.01 -5.22 -12.99
N VAL A 34 -33.38 -4.22 -13.80
CA VAL A 34 -32.42 -3.25 -14.31
C VAL A 34 -31.97 -2.38 -13.13
N VAL A 35 -30.77 -2.62 -12.63
CA VAL A 35 -30.13 -1.75 -11.64
C VAL A 35 -29.47 -0.61 -12.42
N PRO A 36 -29.99 0.63 -12.35
CA PRO A 36 -29.32 1.76 -12.98
C PRO A 36 -27.95 1.93 -12.34
N ALA A 37 -26.92 2.06 -13.17
CA ALA A 37 -25.60 2.41 -12.67
C ALA A 37 -25.68 3.80 -12.02
N PRO A 38 -25.04 4.00 -10.85
CA PRO A 38 -24.97 5.33 -10.24
C PRO A 38 -24.27 6.30 -11.18
N ASP A 39 -24.68 7.57 -11.14
CA ASP A 39 -24.06 8.63 -11.91
C ASP A 39 -22.59 8.80 -11.45
N GLN A 40 -21.63 8.53 -12.33
CA GLN A 40 -20.20 8.52 -12.01
C GLN A 40 -19.59 9.92 -12.17
N THR A 41 -20.15 10.90 -11.48
CA THR A 41 -19.67 12.30 -11.54
C THR A 41 -18.35 12.51 -10.81
N LYS A 42 -17.94 11.55 -9.97
CA LYS A 42 -16.67 11.54 -9.23
C LYS A 42 -16.20 10.09 -9.02
N ALA A 43 -14.88 9.88 -8.99
CA ALA A 43 -14.32 8.61 -8.52
C ALA A 43 -14.63 8.44 -7.02
N GLU A 44 -15.37 7.38 -6.69
CA GLU A 44 -15.68 6.99 -5.32
C GLU A 44 -15.27 5.53 -5.12
N ARG A 45 -14.59 5.23 -4.00
CA ARG A 45 -14.21 3.86 -3.67
C ARG A 45 -15.41 3.15 -3.04
N PRO A 46 -15.84 1.98 -3.55
CA PRO A 46 -16.94 1.24 -2.95
C PRO A 46 -16.61 0.83 -1.50
N ALA A 47 -17.60 0.86 -0.61
CA ALA A 47 -17.40 0.56 0.82
C ALA A 47 -16.87 -0.86 1.10
N CYS A 48 -17.08 -1.81 0.18
CA CYS A 48 -16.54 -3.18 0.27
C CYS A 48 -15.06 -3.30 -0.15
N PHE A 49 -14.42 -2.19 -0.54
CA PHE A 49 -12.99 -2.10 -0.80
C PHE A 49 -12.40 -1.08 0.19
N PRO A 50 -11.92 -1.51 1.37
CA PRO A 50 -11.27 -0.61 2.32
C PRO A 50 -9.98 -0.01 1.70
N ASP A 51 -9.55 1.16 2.18
CA ASP A 51 -8.23 1.67 1.79
C ASP A 51 -7.18 0.76 2.43
N PRO A 52 -6.17 0.27 1.70
CA PRO A 52 -4.97 -0.22 2.34
C PRO A 52 -4.38 0.81 3.32
N ALA A 53 -4.50 2.12 3.02
CA ALA A 53 -4.03 3.19 3.88
C ALA A 53 -4.76 3.28 5.23
N ASP A 54 -5.98 2.73 5.34
CA ASP A 54 -6.74 2.70 6.60
C ASP A 54 -6.04 1.82 7.66
N GLN A 55 -5.15 0.93 7.22
CA GLN A 55 -4.36 0.04 8.09
C GLN A 55 -2.97 0.60 8.42
N TYR A 56 -2.61 1.77 7.88
CA TYR A 56 -1.25 2.29 8.06
C TYR A 56 -1.04 2.82 9.47
N ILE A 57 0.13 2.56 10.05
CA ILE A 57 0.49 3.04 11.40
C ILE A 57 0.42 4.57 11.43
N ALA A 58 -0.54 5.18 12.12
CA ALA A 58 -0.73 6.63 12.08
C ALA A 58 0.52 7.40 12.57
N LEU A 59 0.94 8.40 11.77
CA LEU A 59 1.98 9.35 12.18
C LEU A 59 1.32 10.53 12.92
N PRO A 60 2.07 11.27 13.76
CA PRO A 60 1.56 12.50 14.36
C PRO A 60 1.00 13.48 13.32
N GLU A 61 -0.09 14.17 13.68
CA GLU A 61 -0.68 15.23 12.85
C GLU A 61 0.02 16.59 13.03
N THR A 62 1.09 16.64 13.83
CA THR A 62 1.94 17.81 14.03
C THR A 62 2.87 18.04 12.83
N GLU A 63 3.54 19.19 12.81
CA GLU A 63 4.51 19.50 11.77
C GLU A 63 5.67 18.49 11.76
N ASN A 64 6.07 18.03 10.57
CA ASN A 64 7.30 17.26 10.38
C ASN A 64 8.48 18.23 10.23
N PHE A 65 9.29 18.37 11.27
CA PHE A 65 10.44 19.27 11.29
C PHE A 65 11.59 18.83 10.38
N ALA A 66 11.60 17.58 9.90
CA ALA A 66 12.65 17.08 9.00
C ALA A 66 12.39 17.40 7.52
N LEU A 67 11.18 17.80 7.14
CA LEU A 67 10.79 17.97 5.74
C LEU A 67 11.69 18.99 5.02
N ASN A 68 12.30 18.57 3.90
CA ASN A 68 13.22 19.36 3.07
C ASN A 68 14.43 19.96 3.79
N LYS A 69 14.75 19.47 5.00
CA LYS A 69 15.93 19.89 5.75
C LYS A 69 17.21 19.30 5.17
N GLU A 70 18.35 19.86 5.56
CA GLU A 70 19.65 19.32 5.17
C GLU A 70 19.85 17.93 5.81
N VAL A 71 20.36 17.02 4.99
CA VAL A 71 20.67 15.64 5.40
C VAL A 71 22.09 15.26 5.02
N ILE A 72 22.77 14.58 5.93
CA ILE A 72 24.16 14.16 5.79
C ILE A 72 24.22 12.67 6.08
N SER A 73 24.80 11.91 5.14
CA SER A 73 25.00 10.47 5.28
C SER A 73 26.34 10.05 4.69
N GLY A 74 26.70 8.79 4.92
CA GLY A 74 27.78 8.13 4.19
C GLY A 74 27.44 7.86 2.71
N ALA A 75 28.28 7.04 2.07
CA ALA A 75 28.07 6.60 0.69
C ALA A 75 26.73 5.87 0.52
N HIS A 76 26.12 6.06 -0.66
CA HIS A 76 24.88 5.42 -1.05
C HIS A 76 25.08 4.46 -2.23
N THR A 77 24.07 3.66 -2.50
CA THR A 77 24.00 2.77 -3.66
C THR A 77 23.32 3.46 -4.84
N ASP A 78 23.96 3.42 -6.01
CA ASP A 78 23.42 3.90 -7.29
C ASP A 78 22.83 5.32 -7.22
N VAL A 79 21.56 5.53 -7.57
CA VAL A 79 20.84 6.82 -7.55
C VAL A 79 20.07 7.07 -6.26
N TYR A 80 20.15 6.17 -5.28
CA TYR A 80 19.36 6.22 -4.04
C TYR A 80 20.01 7.14 -3.00
N VAL A 81 20.01 8.44 -3.31
CA VAL A 81 20.71 9.49 -2.57
C VAL A 81 20.05 9.83 -1.24
N SER A 82 20.82 10.39 -0.30
CA SER A 82 20.37 10.76 1.04
C SER A 82 19.19 11.73 1.06
N ARG A 83 19.15 12.67 0.11
CA ARG A 83 18.08 13.69 0.03
C ARG A 83 16.68 13.11 -0.13
N ASN A 84 16.57 11.86 -0.57
CA ASN A 84 15.26 11.22 -0.72
C ASN A 84 14.58 10.98 0.63
N VAL A 85 15.31 10.91 1.76
CA VAL A 85 14.70 10.57 3.07
C VAL A 85 13.78 11.65 3.65
N ASN A 86 13.65 12.81 3.04
CA ASN A 86 12.81 13.88 3.59
C ASN A 86 12.26 14.79 2.50
N ASP A 87 12.02 14.24 1.31
CA ASP A 87 11.50 14.98 0.17
C ASP A 87 9.95 14.99 0.11
N GLY A 88 9.31 14.31 1.06
CA GLY A 88 7.86 14.20 1.20
C GLY A 88 7.26 13.11 0.31
N LYS A 89 8.06 12.19 -0.24
CA LYS A 89 7.62 11.16 -1.17
C LYS A 89 8.11 9.79 -0.74
N THR A 90 7.19 8.85 -0.61
CA THR A 90 7.51 7.47 -0.26
C THR A 90 7.85 6.60 -1.47
N ASP A 91 7.83 7.14 -2.68
CA ASP A 91 8.21 6.43 -3.92
C ASP A 91 9.69 6.62 -4.31
N THR A 92 10.38 7.61 -3.73
CA THR A 92 11.83 7.76 -3.72
C THR A 92 12.41 7.17 -2.43
N TYR A 93 13.71 6.84 -2.42
CA TYR A 93 14.37 6.36 -1.21
C TYR A 93 15.88 6.53 -1.24
N TRP A 94 16.47 6.58 -0.05
CA TRP A 94 17.90 6.42 0.17
C TRP A 94 18.23 4.96 0.43
N GLU A 95 19.38 4.53 -0.10
CA GLU A 95 19.97 3.22 0.21
C GLU A 95 21.45 3.38 0.55
N SER A 96 21.84 2.97 1.75
CA SER A 96 23.24 3.04 2.17
C SER A 96 24.12 2.05 1.39
N LYS A 97 25.43 2.30 1.33
CA LYS A 97 26.38 1.37 0.73
C LYS A 97 26.62 0.10 1.57
N GLY A 98 26.21 0.12 2.83
CA GLY A 98 26.39 -0.96 3.81
C GLY A 98 26.11 -0.49 5.24
N PHE A 99 26.48 -1.32 6.21
CA PHE A 99 26.31 -1.06 7.64
C PHE A 99 27.65 -0.84 8.39
N PRO A 100 27.63 -0.14 9.53
CA PRO A 100 26.53 0.69 10.02
C PRO A 100 26.28 1.87 9.08
N ALA A 101 25.03 2.32 9.00
CA ALA A 101 24.63 3.47 8.20
C ALA A 101 24.05 4.55 9.10
N GLU A 102 24.44 5.80 8.87
CA GLU A 102 23.94 6.94 9.63
C GLU A 102 23.26 7.92 8.68
N MET A 103 22.12 8.45 9.13
CA MET A 103 21.46 9.59 8.52
C MET A 103 21.34 10.70 9.57
N LEU A 104 22.04 11.80 9.35
CA LEU A 104 21.97 13.01 10.17
C LEU A 104 21.05 14.01 9.48
N ILE A 105 20.06 14.53 10.21
CA ILE A 105 19.12 15.55 9.77
C ILE A 105 19.39 16.83 10.58
N VAL A 106 19.64 17.94 9.89
CA VAL A 106 19.88 19.26 10.48
C VAL A 106 18.56 20.04 10.46
N LEU A 107 17.90 20.19 11.61
CA LEU A 107 16.55 20.79 11.67
C LEU A 107 16.56 22.31 11.39
N GLY A 108 17.70 22.96 11.57
CA GLY A 108 17.93 24.38 11.29
C GLY A 108 17.58 25.31 12.46
N GLU A 109 16.74 24.87 13.38
CA GLU A 109 16.48 25.50 14.68
C GLU A 109 16.18 24.42 15.73
N THR A 110 16.14 24.81 17.00
CA THR A 110 15.79 23.88 18.09
C THR A 110 14.29 23.65 18.13
N HIS A 111 13.88 22.39 18.04
CA HIS A 111 12.51 21.94 18.22
C HIS A 111 12.39 21.03 19.44
N THR A 112 11.24 21.07 20.10
CA THR A 112 10.85 20.04 21.07
C THR A 112 10.22 18.89 20.30
N ILE A 113 10.85 17.72 20.35
CA ILE A 113 10.45 16.53 19.59
C ILE A 113 10.20 15.35 20.55
N SER A 114 9.37 14.40 20.13
CA SER A 114 9.06 13.17 20.88
C SER A 114 8.92 11.94 20.01
N THR A 115 8.93 12.11 18.68
CA THR A 115 8.71 11.01 17.75
C THR A 115 9.62 11.12 16.53
N VAL A 116 10.25 10.00 16.17
CA VAL A 116 10.85 9.79 14.85
C VAL A 116 10.07 8.69 14.15
N ALA A 117 9.69 8.94 12.90
CA ALA A 117 9.10 7.92 12.03
C ALA A 117 10.05 7.61 10.89
N VAL A 118 10.13 6.34 10.51
CA VAL A 118 10.87 5.89 9.33
C VAL A 118 9.88 5.17 8.43
N CYS A 119 9.84 5.56 7.16
CA CYS A 119 8.99 4.97 6.14
C CYS A 119 9.84 4.32 5.05
N LEU A 120 9.29 3.29 4.45
CA LEU A 120 9.70 2.68 3.19
C LEU A 120 8.58 2.86 2.17
N ASN A 121 8.85 2.47 0.93
CA ASN A 121 7.82 2.48 -0.10
C ASN A 121 6.66 1.52 0.27
N PRO A 122 5.41 2.00 0.31
CA PRO A 122 4.27 1.20 0.75
C PRO A 122 3.76 0.18 -0.27
N SER A 123 4.29 0.21 -1.50
CA SER A 123 3.89 -0.74 -2.55
C SER A 123 4.22 -2.18 -2.15
N ALA A 124 3.29 -3.09 -2.42
CA ALA A 124 3.44 -4.53 -2.13
C ALA A 124 4.59 -5.22 -2.91
N ILE A 125 5.24 -4.52 -3.85
CA ILE A 125 6.48 -5.00 -4.49
C ILE A 125 7.67 -4.97 -3.51
N TRP A 126 7.59 -4.15 -2.47
CA TRP A 126 8.52 -4.12 -1.35
C TRP A 126 8.14 -5.23 -0.39
N GLU A 127 9.05 -6.14 -0.08
CA GLU A 127 8.77 -7.20 0.90
C GLU A 127 8.72 -6.68 2.34
N ALA A 128 8.02 -7.40 3.22
CA ALA A 128 8.12 -7.16 4.65
C ALA A 128 9.56 -7.45 5.12
N ARG A 129 10.08 -6.62 6.01
CA ARG A 129 11.48 -6.71 6.48
C ARG A 129 11.63 -6.17 7.88
N ILE A 130 12.78 -6.43 8.48
CA ILE A 130 13.20 -5.88 9.76
C ILE A 130 14.39 -4.96 9.51
N GLN A 131 14.38 -3.76 10.10
CA GLN A 131 15.58 -2.95 10.23
C GLN A 131 15.87 -2.67 11.70
N GLU A 132 17.14 -2.71 12.09
CA GLU A 132 17.56 -2.33 13.45
C GLU A 132 17.96 -0.85 13.46
N ILE A 133 17.32 -0.07 14.32
CA ILE A 133 17.38 1.39 14.34
C ILE A 133 17.66 1.90 15.75
N THR A 134 18.56 2.88 15.85
CA THR A 134 18.80 3.72 17.02
C THR A 134 18.51 5.18 16.67
N VAL A 135 17.95 5.95 17.60
CA VAL A 135 17.74 7.40 17.44
C VAL A 135 18.55 8.16 18.47
N LEU A 136 19.35 9.11 17.97
CA LEU A 136 20.10 10.06 18.79
C LEU A 136 19.74 11.49 18.41
N VAL A 137 19.86 12.40 19.37
CA VAL A 137 19.59 13.82 19.18
C VAL A 137 20.75 14.67 19.71
N SER A 138 20.87 15.89 19.19
CA SER A 138 21.85 16.87 19.65
C SER A 138 21.32 18.30 19.46
N GLN A 139 21.80 19.23 20.27
CA GLN A 139 21.59 20.68 20.08
C GLN A 139 22.79 21.36 19.40
N ASP A 140 23.99 20.79 19.51
CA ASP A 140 25.25 21.40 19.02
C ASP A 140 25.81 20.71 17.76
N GLY A 141 25.29 19.54 17.40
CA GLY A 141 25.76 18.74 16.27
C GLY A 141 27.04 17.95 16.55
N GLU A 142 27.57 18.02 17.78
CA GLU A 142 28.81 17.36 18.21
C GLU A 142 28.53 16.28 19.27
N ASN A 143 27.75 16.63 20.29
CA ASN A 143 27.41 15.75 21.41
C ASN A 143 26.01 15.18 21.21
N PHE A 144 25.93 13.88 20.94
CA PHE A 144 24.67 13.17 20.71
C PHE A 144 24.24 12.37 21.95
N THR A 145 22.97 12.48 22.30
CA THR A 145 22.31 11.69 23.33
C THR A 145 21.38 10.68 22.68
N GLU A 146 21.46 9.42 23.09
CA GLU A 146 20.52 8.38 22.65
C GLU A 146 19.15 8.61 23.32
N VAL A 147 18.10 8.67 22.49
CA VAL A 147 16.71 8.84 22.96
C VAL A 147 15.85 7.60 22.67
N ALA A 148 16.27 6.78 21.71
CA ALA A 148 15.72 5.45 21.50
C ALA A 148 16.87 4.46 21.23
N PRO A 149 17.01 3.40 22.04
CA PRO A 149 18.08 2.42 21.89
C PRO A 149 17.87 1.55 20.65
N ALA A 150 18.94 0.88 20.23
CA ALA A 150 18.93 -0.07 19.11
C ALA A 150 17.77 -1.08 19.24
N THR A 151 16.81 -0.98 18.32
CA THR A 151 15.60 -1.81 18.33
C THR A 151 15.30 -2.31 16.93
N GLN A 152 14.87 -3.57 16.82
CA GLN A 152 14.43 -4.16 15.56
C GLN A 152 12.97 -3.80 15.29
N TYR A 153 12.74 -3.12 14.17
CA TYR A 153 11.43 -2.67 13.74
C TYR A 153 10.98 -3.43 12.51
N GLN A 154 9.75 -3.95 12.56
CA GLN A 154 9.12 -4.60 11.41
C GLN A 154 8.48 -3.56 10.50
N PHE A 155 8.87 -3.58 9.23
CA PHE A 155 8.23 -2.87 8.15
C PHE A 155 7.40 -3.87 7.35
N ASP A 156 6.12 -3.56 7.18
CA ASP A 156 5.18 -4.39 6.42
C ASP A 156 4.36 -3.49 5.47
N PRO A 157 4.33 -3.77 4.15
CA PRO A 157 3.49 -3.02 3.21
C PRO A 157 2.01 -2.98 3.61
N ALA A 158 1.52 -4.03 4.28
CA ALA A 158 0.15 -4.10 4.78
C ALA A 158 -0.17 -3.04 5.85
N THR A 159 0.84 -2.55 6.58
CA THR A 159 0.74 -1.47 7.57
C THR A 159 1.39 -0.17 7.10
N GLY A 160 1.60 -0.05 5.79
CA GLY A 160 2.13 1.16 5.15
C GLY A 160 3.65 1.24 5.13
N ASN A 161 4.34 0.15 5.47
CA ASN A 161 5.80 0.06 5.45
C ASN A 161 6.45 1.23 6.22
N ARG A 162 5.89 1.57 7.37
CA ARG A 162 6.37 2.66 8.21
C ARG A 162 6.32 2.27 9.67
N ILE A 163 7.23 2.83 10.44
CA ILE A 163 7.31 2.63 11.89
C ILE A 163 7.35 3.97 12.59
N ARG A 164 6.96 3.95 13.87
CA ARG A 164 6.93 5.09 14.76
C ARG A 164 7.77 4.75 15.98
N ILE A 165 8.70 5.64 16.32
CA ILE A 165 9.61 5.51 17.46
C ILE A 165 9.30 6.68 18.39
N ASP A 166 8.64 6.39 19.50
CA ASP A 166 8.31 7.37 20.53
C ASP A 166 9.33 7.34 21.68
N PHE A 167 9.64 8.51 22.22
CA PHE A 167 10.56 8.70 23.34
C PHE A 167 10.14 9.92 24.18
N ASP A 168 10.78 10.10 25.34
CA ASP A 168 10.53 11.27 26.19
C ASP A 168 10.87 12.57 25.46
N SER A 169 10.00 13.56 25.60
CA SER A 169 10.14 14.84 24.88
C SER A 169 11.46 15.53 25.20
N VAL A 170 12.17 15.97 24.15
CA VAL A 170 13.52 16.54 24.24
C VAL A 170 13.71 17.65 23.21
N GLU A 171 14.54 18.62 23.53
CA GLU A 171 14.95 19.66 22.57
C GLU A 171 16.09 19.18 21.68
N ALA A 172 15.93 19.31 20.37
CA ALA A 172 16.92 18.90 19.37
C ALA A 172 17.05 19.93 18.24
N SER A 173 18.28 20.15 17.78
CA SER A 173 18.60 20.82 16.50
C SER A 173 19.09 19.84 15.44
N PHE A 174 19.52 18.65 15.87
CA PHE A 174 20.06 17.59 15.05
C PHE A 174 19.44 16.26 15.45
N VAL A 175 19.03 15.46 14.48
CA VAL A 175 18.55 14.09 14.69
C VAL A 175 19.42 13.15 13.89
N LYS A 176 20.00 12.15 14.55
CA LYS A 176 20.78 11.09 13.92
C LYS A 176 20.02 9.77 14.04
N VAL A 177 19.72 9.16 12.90
CA VAL A 177 19.16 7.81 12.83
C VAL A 177 20.27 6.86 12.38
N VAL A 178 20.54 5.85 13.20
CA VAL A 178 21.57 4.85 12.94
C VAL A 178 20.89 3.53 12.61
N PHE A 179 21.32 2.92 11.51
CA PHE A 179 20.85 1.62 11.04
C PHE A 179 22.01 0.62 11.10
N THR A 180 21.75 -0.57 11.62
CA THR A 180 22.77 -1.63 11.77
C THR A 180 22.38 -2.93 11.08
N MET A 181 21.12 -3.07 10.68
CA MET A 181 20.60 -4.27 10.00
C MET A 181 19.45 -3.89 9.06
N ASN A 182 19.33 -4.61 7.94
CA ASN A 182 18.13 -4.70 7.12
C ASN A 182 17.98 -6.14 6.64
N SER A 183 16.83 -6.77 6.85
CA SER A 183 16.59 -8.17 6.50
C SER A 183 16.11 -8.37 5.06
N ALA A 184 16.03 -7.32 4.25
CA ALA A 184 15.60 -7.43 2.86
C ALA A 184 16.61 -8.21 2.01
N SER A 185 16.10 -9.12 1.18
CA SER A 185 16.86 -10.03 0.32
C SER A 185 17.58 -9.37 -0.86
N ARG A 186 17.28 -8.09 -1.13
CA ARG A 186 17.71 -7.37 -2.34
C ARG A 186 18.69 -6.22 -2.06
N THR A 187 19.16 -6.07 -0.83
CA THR A 187 20.07 -5.00 -0.44
C THR A 187 21.02 -5.48 0.67
N ASP A 188 22.21 -4.89 0.69
CA ASP A 188 23.21 -5.08 1.75
C ASP A 188 23.29 -3.86 2.69
N GLY A 189 22.36 -2.90 2.56
CA GLY A 189 22.37 -1.62 3.26
C GLY A 189 21.04 -1.23 3.91
N ALA A 190 21.07 -0.11 4.61
CA ALA A 190 19.88 0.52 5.18
C ALA A 190 19.05 1.14 4.05
N GLN A 191 17.72 1.14 4.23
CA GLN A 191 16.81 1.81 3.31
C GLN A 191 15.85 2.71 4.10
N ALA A 192 15.62 3.91 3.59
CA ALA A 192 14.61 4.83 4.11
C ALA A 192 14.03 5.65 2.95
N ALA A 193 12.71 5.61 2.80
CA ALA A 193 11.98 6.46 1.88
C ALA A 193 11.72 7.82 2.52
N GLU A 194 11.24 7.83 3.77
CA GLU A 194 11.09 9.07 4.54
C GLU A 194 11.57 8.86 5.98
N ILE A 195 12.15 9.88 6.59
CA ILE A 195 12.44 10.02 8.00
C ILE A 195 11.78 11.32 8.46
N CYS A 196 10.77 11.19 9.30
CA CYS A 196 9.98 12.30 9.80
C CYS A 196 10.30 12.54 11.28
N VAL A 197 10.33 13.80 11.69
CA VAL A 197 10.64 14.23 13.06
C VAL A 197 9.49 15.10 13.56
N TYR A 198 8.90 14.72 14.70
CA TYR A 198 7.74 15.39 15.32
C TYR A 198 7.97 15.66 16.80
#